data_AF-A0A076LBS4-F1
#
_entry.id   AF-A0A076LBS4-F1
#
_cell.length_a   1.000
_cell.length_b   1.000
_cell.length_c   1.000
_cell.angle_alpha   90.00
_cell.angle_beta   90.00
_cell.angle_gamma   90.00
#
_symmetry.space_group_name_H-M   'P 1'
#
loop_
_entity.id
_entity.type
_entity.pdbx_description
1 polymer ?
#
loop_
_entity_poly.entity_id
_entity_poly.type
_entity_poly.pdbx_seq_one_letter_code
_entity_poly.pdbx_strand_id
1 'polypeptide(L)'
;MEKVYSKFGKVDDLKEIISGLADFTGIIRIDNALLYYINSKLISSKLNGREKSLEEIFSQIPDEFLIEIYEGSEEEIKSALKNFKPDESIVEISKLSLVFENEVILNSYNDVYKYLTSTDKVIFMPKRFKNEKAVVVYKNKKEVFAVYFGKKILFGKRAISKLKTTFAVSEIIAKIENISNEELNSLKRKYPDGVLFFGESINDIVKKVILSKEPIILENASLIDALSNGTCLIKIEGSEEGYIVAKEGKPVYAFLNNYDGEKSYRLLKSMCIVEDVKYYIYKLSKDEYNMFKAFQENKISLS
;
A
#
# COMPACT_ATOMS: atom_id res chain seq x y z
N MET A 1 4.96 16.66 34.05
CA MET A 1 5.73 16.82 32.80
C MET A 1 4.85 16.47 31.62
N GLU A 2 4.81 17.34 30.62
CA GLU A 2 3.95 17.21 29.44
C GLU A 2 4.81 16.94 28.19
N LYS A 3 4.41 15.98 27.35
CA LYS A 3 5.06 15.78 26.05
C LYS A 3 4.58 16.84 25.07
N VAL A 4 5.45 17.78 24.73
CA VAL A 4 5.14 18.92 23.85
C VAL A 4 5.54 18.66 22.40
N TYR A 5 6.40 17.67 22.14
CA TYR A 5 6.89 17.37 20.80
C TYR A 5 7.30 15.91 20.63
N SER A 6 7.10 15.36 19.43
CA SER A 6 7.60 14.05 19.03
C SER A 6 7.81 14.00 17.52
N LYS A 7 8.99 13.57 17.07
CA LYS A 7 9.37 13.45 15.66
C LYS A 7 10.41 12.36 15.48
N PHE A 8 10.29 11.56 14.43
CA PHE A 8 11.39 10.71 13.95
C PHE A 8 12.26 11.51 12.99
N GLY A 9 13.57 11.56 13.22
CA GLY A 9 14.45 12.43 12.46
C GLY A 9 15.92 12.11 12.63
N LYS A 10 16.76 12.96 12.05
CA LYS A 10 18.21 12.87 12.07
C LYS A 10 18.80 13.87 13.06
N VAL A 11 20.12 13.82 13.22
CA VAL A 11 20.89 14.79 14.01
C VAL A 11 20.62 16.24 13.57
N ASP A 12 20.41 16.50 12.27
CA ASP A 12 20.14 17.85 11.80
C ASP A 12 18.75 18.35 12.22
N ASP A 13 17.74 17.47 12.26
CA ASP A 13 16.42 17.81 12.81
C ASP A 13 16.51 18.13 14.31
N LEU A 14 17.31 17.36 15.05
CA LEU A 14 17.55 17.62 16.48
C LEU A 14 18.21 18.99 16.71
N LYS A 15 19.19 19.37 15.88
CA LYS A 15 19.85 20.67 15.97
C LYS A 15 18.86 21.81 15.72
N GLU A 16 18.00 21.68 14.70
CA GLU A 16 16.97 22.66 14.40
C GLU A 16 16.00 22.82 15.57
N ILE A 17 15.54 21.71 16.14
CA ILE A 17 14.66 21.69 17.31
C ILE A 17 15.32 22.39 18.51
N ILE A 18 16.54 21.98 18.87
CA ILE A 18 17.27 22.55 20.02
C ILE A 18 17.50 24.05 19.82
N SER A 19 17.77 24.50 18.59
CA SER A 19 17.95 25.93 18.29
C SER A 19 16.71 26.78 18.56
N GLY A 20 15.51 26.18 18.52
CA GLY A 20 14.24 26.85 18.83
C GLY A 20 13.85 26.82 20.31
N LEU A 21 14.57 26.06 21.16
CA LEU A 21 14.26 25.86 22.57
C LEU A 21 14.95 26.91 23.48
N ALA A 22 14.54 28.17 23.33
CA ALA A 22 14.96 29.24 24.24
C ALA A 22 14.36 29.02 25.65
N ASP A 23 15.17 29.24 26.70
CA ASP A 23 14.81 29.10 28.12
C ASP A 23 14.18 27.76 28.51
N PHE A 24 14.54 26.69 27.80
CA PHE A 24 13.91 25.38 27.93
C PHE A 24 14.28 24.67 29.23
N THR A 25 13.27 24.25 29.98
CA THR A 25 13.39 23.36 31.13
C THR A 25 12.56 22.11 30.85
N GLY A 26 13.22 20.96 30.77
CA GLY A 26 12.60 19.78 30.18
C GLY A 26 13.55 18.63 29.93
N ILE A 27 13.03 17.58 29.29
CA ILE A 27 13.78 16.40 28.88
C ILE A 27 13.65 16.25 27.37
N ILE A 28 14.79 16.12 26.69
CA ILE A 28 14.85 15.68 25.30
C ILE A 28 15.22 14.22 25.30
N ARG A 29 14.35 13.40 24.74
CA ARG A 29 14.59 11.99 24.54
C ARG A 29 15.01 11.71 23.11
N ILE A 30 16.01 10.85 22.97
CA ILE A 30 16.57 10.38 21.69
C ILE A 30 16.60 8.85 21.77
N ASP A 31 15.56 8.17 21.27
CA ASP A 31 15.34 6.73 21.48
C ASP A 31 15.49 6.29 22.95
N ASN A 32 16.61 5.64 23.29
CA ASN A 32 16.91 5.15 24.64
C ASN A 32 17.81 6.12 25.45
N ALA A 33 18.13 7.28 24.87
CA ALA A 33 18.85 8.35 25.53
C ALA A 33 17.91 9.43 26.05
N LEU A 34 18.27 10.01 27.20
CA LEU A 34 17.54 11.07 27.88
C LEU A 34 18.52 12.21 28.21
N LEU A 35 18.22 13.40 27.72
CA LEU A 35 18.97 14.62 27.96
C LEU A 35 18.12 15.56 28.81
N TYR A 36 18.61 15.92 29.98
CA TYR A 36 17.88 16.71 30.97
C TYR A 36 18.37 18.16 30.91
N TYR A 37 17.46 19.13 30.80
CA TYR A 37 17.76 20.55 30.69
C TYR A 37 17.04 21.37 31.76
N ILE A 38 17.73 22.39 32.28
CA ILE A 38 17.16 23.47 33.09
C ILE A 38 17.65 24.79 32.50
N ASN A 39 16.74 25.69 32.12
CA ASN A 39 17.06 26.98 31.50
C ASN A 39 18.06 26.86 30.35
N SER A 40 17.79 25.94 29.42
CA SER A 40 18.61 25.57 28.26
C SER A 40 20.02 25.04 28.59
N LYS A 41 20.35 24.80 29.87
CA LYS A 41 21.58 24.16 30.29
C LYS A 41 21.37 22.66 30.46
N LEU A 42 22.14 21.85 29.74
CA LEU A 42 22.19 20.40 29.94
C LEU A 42 22.75 20.11 31.33
N ILE A 43 21.99 19.40 32.16
CA ILE A 43 22.36 19.04 33.53
C ILE A 43 22.76 17.57 33.69
N SER A 44 22.23 16.68 32.83
CA SER A 44 22.61 15.26 32.80
C SER A 44 22.20 14.65 31.47
N SER A 45 22.92 13.63 31.06
CA SER A 45 22.64 12.85 29.86
C SER A 45 22.78 11.37 30.19
N LYS A 46 21.76 10.58 29.85
CA LYS A 46 21.71 9.15 30.15
C LYS A 46 21.45 8.36 28.88
N LEU A 47 22.06 7.19 28.77
CA LEU A 47 21.78 6.17 27.75
C LEU A 47 21.49 4.86 28.46
N ASN A 48 20.34 4.24 28.17
CA ASN A 48 19.92 3.00 28.84
C ASN A 48 19.95 3.12 30.38
N GLY A 49 19.56 4.30 30.90
CA GLY A 49 19.53 4.60 32.33
C GLY A 49 20.89 4.92 32.98
N ARG A 50 22.01 4.83 32.25
CA ARG A 50 23.36 5.14 32.77
C ARG A 50 23.83 6.50 32.27
N GLU A 51 24.49 7.26 33.14
CA GLU A 51 25.08 8.54 32.76
C GLU A 51 26.18 8.34 31.71
N LYS A 52 26.08 9.12 30.63
CA LYS A 52 26.96 9.03 29.45
C LYS A 52 27.19 10.42 28.88
N SER A 53 28.37 10.64 28.32
CA SER A 53 28.68 11.87 27.59
C SER A 53 27.83 12.00 26.32
N LEU A 54 27.67 13.23 25.82
CA LEU A 54 26.97 13.44 24.54
C LEU A 54 27.69 12.73 23.39
N GLU A 55 29.03 12.76 23.36
CA GLU A 55 29.81 12.09 22.32
C GLU A 55 29.53 10.58 22.28
N GLU A 56 29.49 9.93 23.45
CA GLU A 56 29.16 8.51 23.56
C GLU A 56 27.74 8.20 23.10
N ILE A 57 26.77 9.06 23.42
CA ILE A 57 25.38 8.93 22.98
C ILE A 57 25.32 9.03 21.45
N PHE A 58 25.82 10.12 20.87
CA PHE A 58 25.75 10.35 19.43
C PHE A 58 26.55 9.33 18.60
N SER A 59 27.55 8.65 19.18
CA SER A 59 28.27 7.55 18.53
C SER A 59 27.48 6.24 18.45
N GLN A 60 26.44 6.08 19.28
CA GLN A 60 25.68 4.83 19.43
C GLN A 60 24.23 4.93 18.94
N ILE A 61 23.74 6.14 18.64
CA ILE A 61 22.41 6.31 18.06
C ILE A 61 22.42 5.98 16.55
N PRO A 62 21.31 5.44 16.02
CA PRO A 62 21.15 5.23 14.58
C PRO A 62 21.14 6.55 13.79
N ASP A 63 21.26 6.49 12.47
CA ASP A 63 21.18 7.67 11.60
C ASP A 63 19.81 8.38 11.68
N GLU A 64 18.75 7.62 11.97
CA GLU A 64 17.40 8.11 12.19
C GLU A 64 16.86 7.56 13.51
N PHE A 65 16.34 8.43 14.37
CA PHE A 65 15.91 8.12 15.74
C PHE A 65 14.66 8.90 16.13
N LEU A 66 13.95 8.42 17.15
CA LEU A 66 12.83 9.14 17.73
C LEU A 66 13.33 10.27 18.64
N ILE A 67 12.86 11.48 18.39
CA ILE A 67 13.06 12.67 19.22
C ILE A 67 11.75 12.96 19.94
N GLU A 68 11.75 13.01 21.27
CA GLU A 68 10.61 13.49 22.06
C GLU A 68 11.05 14.62 22.98
N ILE A 69 10.18 15.62 23.18
CA ILE A 69 10.44 16.74 24.10
C ILE A 69 9.36 16.74 25.15
N TYR A 70 9.79 16.72 26.40
CA TYR A 70 8.95 16.84 27.57
C TYR A 70 9.27 18.14 28.28
N GLU A 71 8.28 19.00 28.45
CA GLU A 71 8.43 20.26 29.19
C GLU A 71 7.97 20.06 30.63
N GLY A 72 8.61 20.77 31.55
CA GLY A 72 8.27 20.72 32.97
C GLY A 72 8.99 21.75 33.81
N SER A 73 8.61 21.85 35.08
CA SER A 73 9.28 22.74 36.03
C SER A 73 10.64 22.17 36.46
N GLU A 74 11.53 23.02 36.99
CA GLU A 74 12.82 22.60 37.53
C GLU A 74 12.69 21.49 38.60
N GLU A 75 11.63 21.55 39.42
CA GLU A 75 11.32 20.55 40.44
C GLU A 75 10.94 19.21 39.83
N GLU A 76 10.16 19.23 38.75
CA GLU A 76 9.81 18.03 37.99
C GLU A 76 11.05 17.37 37.36
N ILE A 77 11.98 18.17 36.80
CA ILE A 77 13.24 17.66 36.25
C ILE A 77 14.12 17.02 37.32
N LYS A 78 14.25 17.67 38.49
CA LYS A 78 15.02 17.12 39.62
C LYS A 78 14.44 15.79 40.12
N SER A 79 13.11 15.65 40.11
CA SER A 79 12.43 14.38 40.43
C SER A 79 12.66 13.32 39.34
N ALA A 80 12.54 13.73 38.07
CA ALA A 80 12.73 12.91 36.89
C ALA A 80 14.16 12.33 36.78
N LEU A 81 15.19 13.03 37.26
CA LEU A 81 16.56 12.49 37.28
C LEU A 81 16.68 11.14 38.00
N LYS A 82 15.83 10.88 39.01
CA LYS A 82 15.85 9.62 39.78
C LYS A 82 14.95 8.55 39.18
N ASN A 83 13.74 8.92 38.74
CA ASN A 83 12.68 7.98 38.41
C ASN A 83 11.89 8.36 37.15
N PHE A 84 12.47 9.07 36.19
CA PHE A 84 11.78 9.33 34.92
C PHE A 84 11.52 8.01 34.20
N LYS A 85 10.27 7.58 34.25
CA LYS A 85 9.70 6.63 33.33
C LYS A 85 8.90 7.47 32.36
N PRO A 86 9.35 7.68 31.12
CA PRO A 86 8.42 8.14 30.10
C PRO A 86 7.25 7.15 30.11
N ASP A 87 6.00 7.64 30.06
CA ASP A 87 4.82 6.78 29.86
C ASP A 87 5.18 5.73 28.83
N GLU A 88 4.97 4.44 29.18
CA GLU A 88 5.52 3.29 28.46
C GLU A 88 5.72 3.61 27.00
N SER A 89 6.94 4.00 26.70
CA SER A 89 7.31 4.20 25.34
C SER A 89 7.47 2.81 24.79
N ILE A 90 6.39 2.37 24.18
CA ILE A 90 6.37 1.26 23.26
C ILE A 90 7.26 1.70 22.08
N VAL A 91 8.57 1.71 22.31
CA VAL A 91 9.56 1.42 21.28
C VAL A 91 9.61 -0.10 21.21
N GLU A 92 8.48 -0.69 20.83
CA GLU A 92 8.56 -1.85 19.97
C GLU A 92 8.79 -1.27 18.58
N ILE A 93 9.80 -1.82 17.90
CA ILE A 93 10.15 -1.58 16.49
C ILE A 93 9.05 -2.14 15.56
N SER A 94 7.80 -2.06 16.01
CA SER A 94 6.59 -2.67 15.47
C SER A 94 5.44 -1.71 15.70
N LYS A 95 4.96 -1.06 14.62
CA LYS A 95 3.60 -0.49 14.52
C LYS A 95 3.27 0.65 15.50
N LEU A 96 3.55 1.89 15.09
CA LEU A 96 2.69 3.03 15.46
C LEU A 96 2.25 3.79 14.21
N SER A 97 1.38 3.15 13.44
CA SER A 97 0.10 3.77 13.09
C SER A 97 -0.43 4.48 14.34
N LEU A 98 -0.32 5.81 14.36
CA LEU A 98 -1.22 6.62 15.17
C LEU A 98 -2.63 6.18 14.79
N VAL A 99 -3.33 5.54 15.73
CA VAL A 99 -4.76 5.31 15.61
C VAL A 99 -5.41 6.58 16.14
N PHE A 100 -5.52 7.58 15.26
CA PHE A 100 -6.77 8.33 15.27
C PHE A 100 -7.81 7.32 14.76
N GLU A 101 -9.01 7.26 15.32
CA GLU A 101 -9.93 6.10 15.17
C GLU A 101 -10.24 5.63 13.73
N ASN A 102 -9.78 6.32 12.66
CA ASN A 102 -9.60 5.77 11.31
C ASN A 102 -8.43 6.39 10.49
N GLU A 103 -7.51 7.14 11.09
CA GLU A 103 -6.44 7.86 10.37
C GLU A 103 -5.05 7.47 10.86
N VAL A 104 -4.16 7.11 9.93
CA VAL A 104 -2.78 6.69 10.19
C VAL A 104 -1.78 7.67 9.57
N ILE A 105 -0.67 7.95 10.25
CA ILE A 105 0.44 8.70 9.66
C ILE A 105 1.29 7.74 8.83
N LEU A 106 1.60 8.13 7.60
CA LEU A 106 2.41 7.37 6.67
C LEU A 106 3.71 8.14 6.35
N ASN A 107 4.85 7.50 6.60
CA ASN A 107 6.17 8.07 6.31
C ASN A 107 6.56 7.87 4.84
N SER A 108 6.09 6.78 4.24
CA SER A 108 6.25 6.47 2.83
C SER A 108 4.93 6.03 2.22
N TYR A 109 4.81 6.17 0.89
CA TYR A 109 3.66 5.66 0.16
C TYR A 109 3.43 4.15 0.42
N ASN A 110 4.52 3.39 0.57
CA ASN A 110 4.45 1.94 0.74
C ASN A 110 3.94 1.53 2.13
N ASP A 111 3.94 2.42 3.12
CA ASP A 111 3.43 2.09 4.45
C ASP A 111 1.93 1.78 4.44
N VAL A 112 1.19 2.30 3.45
CA VAL A 112 -0.25 2.01 3.31
C VAL A 112 -0.54 0.51 3.20
N TYR A 113 0.35 -0.27 2.55
CA TYR A 113 0.14 -1.70 2.29
C TYR A 113 0.06 -2.56 3.56
N LYS A 114 0.55 -2.04 4.70
CA LYS A 114 0.46 -2.71 6.01
C LYS A 114 -0.96 -2.74 6.56
N TYR A 115 -1.81 -1.83 6.10
CA TYR A 115 -3.17 -1.60 6.62
C TYR A 115 -4.28 -2.06 5.67
N LEU A 116 -3.93 -2.36 4.41
CA LEU A 116 -4.90 -2.83 3.42
C LEU A 116 -5.36 -4.25 3.73
N THR A 117 -6.67 -4.46 3.61
CA THR A 117 -7.33 -5.74 3.84
C THR A 117 -7.74 -6.37 2.51
N SER A 118 -8.88 -5.96 1.96
CA SER A 118 -9.52 -6.53 0.77
C SER A 118 -9.81 -5.46 -0.26
N THR A 119 -10.85 -4.64 -0.05
CA THR A 119 -11.18 -3.50 -0.89
C THR A 119 -11.29 -2.25 -0.02
N ASP A 120 -10.21 -1.48 -0.01
CA ASP A 120 -10.05 -0.34 0.89
C ASP A 120 -9.95 0.96 0.08
N LYS A 121 -10.67 1.99 0.53
CA LYS A 121 -10.52 3.37 0.08
C LYS A 121 -9.61 4.08 1.07
N VAL A 122 -8.55 4.70 0.53
CA VAL A 122 -7.58 5.45 1.31
C VAL A 122 -7.62 6.92 0.88
N ILE A 123 -7.83 7.80 1.86
CA ILE A 123 -7.82 9.25 1.67
C ILE A 123 -6.53 9.79 2.27
N PHE A 124 -5.60 10.20 1.42
CA PHE A 124 -4.33 10.81 1.82
C PHE A 124 -4.47 12.32 1.92
N MET A 125 -4.04 12.88 3.04
CA MET A 125 -4.12 14.28 3.42
C MET A 125 -2.72 14.79 3.80
N PRO A 126 -2.03 15.49 2.89
CA PRO A 126 -0.73 16.07 3.16
C PRO A 126 -0.82 17.24 4.16
N LYS A 127 -0.06 17.21 5.25
CA LYS A 127 -0.05 18.29 6.26
C LYS A 127 0.38 19.64 5.69
N ARG A 128 1.38 19.67 4.80
CA ARG A 128 1.90 20.91 4.18
C ARG A 128 0.91 21.54 3.21
N PHE A 129 0.01 20.74 2.63
CA PHE A 129 -0.95 21.17 1.62
C PHE A 129 -2.37 20.94 2.13
N LYS A 130 -2.80 21.75 3.10
CA LYS A 130 -4.09 21.58 3.84
C LYS A 130 -5.34 21.47 2.95
N ASN A 131 -5.32 22.01 1.74
CA ASN A 131 -6.43 21.97 0.79
C ASN A 131 -6.30 20.87 -0.26
N GLU A 132 -5.21 20.11 -0.24
CA GLU A 132 -4.97 19.01 -1.17
C GLU A 132 -5.32 17.68 -0.51
N LYS A 133 -5.83 16.74 -1.29
CA LYS A 133 -6.05 15.36 -0.86
C LYS A 133 -5.98 14.40 -2.02
N ALA A 134 -5.56 13.17 -1.79
CA ALA A 134 -5.66 12.09 -2.76
C ALA A 134 -6.63 11.03 -2.26
N VAL A 135 -7.48 10.52 -3.15
CA VAL A 135 -8.32 9.35 -2.90
C VAL A 135 -7.79 8.23 -3.77
N VAL A 136 -7.38 7.13 -3.15
CA VAL A 136 -6.92 5.92 -3.86
C VAL A 136 -7.72 4.73 -3.34
N VAL A 137 -8.27 3.93 -4.25
CA VAL A 137 -8.91 2.66 -3.89
C VAL A 137 -7.95 1.53 -4.22
N TYR A 138 -7.78 0.62 -3.28
CA TYR A 138 -7.02 -0.60 -3.44
C TYR A 138 -7.97 -1.80 -3.43
N LYS A 139 -7.72 -2.75 -4.31
CA LYS A 139 -8.36 -4.07 -4.28
C LYS A 139 -7.26 -5.12 -4.26
N ASN A 140 -7.26 -5.99 -3.26
CA ASN A 140 -6.22 -7.01 -3.05
C ASN A 140 -4.81 -6.40 -3.10
N LYS A 141 -4.59 -5.28 -2.39
CA LYS A 141 -3.33 -4.52 -2.37
C LYS A 141 -2.85 -4.00 -3.73
N LYS A 142 -3.73 -3.88 -4.73
CA LYS A 142 -3.46 -3.23 -6.01
C LYS A 142 -4.25 -1.94 -6.14
N GLU A 143 -3.60 -0.88 -6.59
CA GLU A 143 -4.24 0.41 -6.87
C GLU A 143 -5.24 0.24 -8.03
N VAL A 144 -6.54 0.41 -7.77
CA VAL A 144 -7.59 0.27 -8.80
C VAL A 144 -8.17 1.59 -9.28
N PHE A 145 -8.07 2.62 -8.46
CA PHE A 145 -8.58 3.95 -8.77
C PHE A 145 -7.78 4.99 -7.99
N ALA A 146 -7.49 6.15 -8.60
CA ALA A 146 -6.87 7.27 -7.93
C ALA A 146 -7.29 8.62 -8.50
N VAL A 147 -7.54 9.56 -7.60
CA VAL A 147 -7.79 10.97 -7.91
C VAL A 147 -7.02 11.83 -6.92
N TYR A 148 -6.31 12.83 -7.40
CA TYR A 148 -5.62 13.82 -6.58
C TYR A 148 -6.31 15.17 -6.77
N PHE A 149 -6.82 15.72 -5.67
CA PHE A 149 -7.42 17.05 -5.60
C PHE A 149 -6.37 18.02 -5.10
N GLY A 150 -5.89 18.90 -5.98
CA GLY A 150 -5.10 20.07 -5.59
C GLY A 150 -5.48 21.27 -6.44
N LYS A 151 -4.52 22.11 -6.85
CA LYS A 151 -4.80 23.23 -7.78
C LYS A 151 -5.46 22.78 -9.09
N LYS A 152 -5.09 21.59 -9.56
CA LYS A 152 -5.75 20.87 -10.68
C LYS A 152 -6.08 19.47 -10.20
N ILE A 153 -7.20 18.93 -10.66
CA ILE A 153 -7.54 17.53 -10.41
C ILE A 153 -6.67 16.67 -11.33
N LEU A 154 -5.94 15.73 -10.74
CA LEU A 154 -5.17 14.73 -11.47
C LEU A 154 -5.80 13.37 -11.30
N PHE A 155 -5.67 12.54 -12.31
CA PHE A 155 -6.33 11.24 -12.38
C PHE A 155 -5.35 10.10 -12.61
N GLY A 156 -5.71 8.90 -12.15
CA GLY A 156 -5.01 7.67 -12.45
C GLY A 156 -3.52 7.74 -12.11
N LYS A 157 -2.64 7.33 -13.04
CA LYS A 157 -1.19 7.24 -12.80
C LYS A 157 -0.59 8.60 -12.45
N ARG A 158 -1.14 9.70 -12.99
CA ARG A 158 -0.70 11.06 -12.67
C ARG A 158 -1.05 11.43 -11.23
N ALA A 159 -2.21 11.01 -10.74
CA ALA A 159 -2.60 11.18 -9.34
C ALA A 159 -1.63 10.45 -8.39
N ILE A 160 -1.30 9.19 -8.71
CA ILE A 160 -0.34 8.39 -7.92
C ILE A 160 1.05 8.99 -7.95
N SER A 161 1.54 9.38 -9.13
CA SER A 161 2.85 10.03 -9.26
C SER A 161 2.91 11.31 -8.43
N LYS A 162 1.87 12.15 -8.49
CA LYS A 162 1.78 13.36 -7.68
C LYS A 162 1.78 13.03 -6.19
N LEU A 163 0.94 12.08 -5.76
CA LEU A 163 0.89 11.63 -4.36
C LEU A 163 2.27 11.17 -3.87
N LYS A 164 2.98 10.32 -4.63
CA LYS A 164 4.34 9.86 -4.31
C LYS A 164 5.33 11.01 -4.18
N THR A 165 5.27 12.01 -5.07
CA THR A 165 6.12 13.21 -4.91
C THR A 165 5.75 14.04 -3.68
N THR A 166 4.47 14.05 -3.28
CA THR A 166 4.02 14.77 -2.08
C THR A 166 4.57 14.13 -0.80
N PHE A 167 4.70 12.80 -0.75
CA PHE A 167 5.37 12.10 0.36
C PHE A 167 6.82 12.57 0.60
N ALA A 168 7.52 13.03 -0.45
CA ALA A 168 8.90 13.50 -0.32
C ALA A 168 9.01 14.89 0.36
N VAL A 169 7.91 15.65 0.45
CA VAL A 169 7.94 17.07 0.86
C VAL A 169 6.88 17.42 1.92
N SER A 170 6.09 16.44 2.36
CA SER A 170 5.05 16.59 3.36
C SER A 170 4.81 15.26 4.07
N GLU A 171 4.67 15.32 5.39
CA GLU A 171 4.03 14.22 6.14
C GLU A 171 2.57 14.06 5.67
N ILE A 172 2.11 12.82 5.61
CA ILE A 172 0.78 12.48 5.11
C ILE A 172 0.01 11.69 6.16
N ILE A 173 -1.18 12.19 6.46
CA ILE A 173 -2.20 11.47 7.22
C ILE A 173 -3.07 10.72 6.21
N ALA A 174 -3.34 9.44 6.45
CA ALA A 174 -4.17 8.62 5.59
C ALA A 174 -5.35 8.05 6.36
N LYS A 175 -6.57 8.34 5.88
CA LYS A 175 -7.78 7.71 6.37
C LYS A 175 -8.07 6.44 5.58
N ILE A 176 -8.21 5.30 6.24
CA ILE A 176 -8.39 4.00 5.59
C ILE A 176 -9.77 3.47 5.94
N GLU A 177 -10.59 3.23 4.93
CA GLU A 177 -11.98 2.79 5.09
C GLU A 177 -12.25 1.62 4.15
N ASN A 178 -13.03 0.63 4.59
CA ASN A 178 -13.61 -0.34 3.66
C ASN A 178 -14.58 0.37 2.71
N ILE A 179 -14.56 0.00 1.43
CA ILE A 179 -15.45 0.57 0.42
C ILE A 179 -16.33 -0.51 -0.20
N SER A 180 -17.63 -0.23 -0.32
CA SER A 180 -18.55 -1.13 -1.02
C SER A 180 -18.36 -1.03 -2.55
N ASN A 181 -18.77 -2.08 -3.27
CA ASN A 181 -18.73 -2.05 -4.73
C ASN A 181 -19.61 -0.93 -5.32
N GLU A 182 -20.72 -0.60 -4.67
CA GLU A 182 -21.62 0.49 -5.08
C GLU A 182 -20.94 1.85 -4.97
N GLU A 183 -20.26 2.12 -3.85
CA GLU A 183 -19.53 3.37 -3.63
C GLU A 183 -18.34 3.49 -4.61
N LEU A 184 -17.60 2.40 -4.83
CA LEU A 184 -16.55 2.36 -5.85
C LEU A 184 -17.09 2.67 -7.25
N ASN A 185 -18.24 2.09 -7.62
CA ASN A 185 -18.88 2.35 -8.91
C ASN A 185 -19.39 3.80 -9.02
N SER A 186 -19.81 4.41 -7.92
CA SER A 186 -20.13 5.83 -7.85
C SER A 186 -18.89 6.70 -8.12
N LEU A 187 -17.76 6.40 -7.48
CA LEU A 187 -16.49 7.10 -7.72
C LEU A 187 -16.03 6.97 -9.18
N LYS A 188 -16.13 5.77 -9.76
CA LYS A 188 -15.81 5.51 -11.17
C LYS A 188 -16.69 6.33 -12.12
N ARG A 189 -18.00 6.44 -11.84
CA ARG A 189 -18.91 7.27 -12.65
C ARG A 189 -18.60 8.76 -12.52
N LYS A 190 -18.25 9.22 -11.32
CA LYS A 190 -17.95 10.63 -11.04
C LYS A 190 -16.60 11.06 -11.63
N TYR A 191 -15.60 10.19 -11.62
CA TYR A 191 -14.25 10.46 -12.10
C TYR A 191 -13.72 9.31 -12.96
N PRO A 192 -14.23 9.14 -14.20
CA PRO A 192 -13.88 7.99 -15.04
C PRO A 192 -12.39 7.88 -15.34
N ASP A 193 -11.71 9.01 -15.53
CA ASP A 193 -10.26 9.06 -15.78
C ASP A 193 -9.42 8.62 -14.57
N GLY A 194 -10.03 8.55 -13.38
CA GLY A 194 -9.38 8.13 -12.13
C GLY A 194 -9.07 6.64 -12.08
N VAL A 195 -9.66 5.82 -12.96
CA VAL A 195 -9.48 4.37 -12.96
C VAL A 195 -8.04 4.01 -13.35
N LEU A 196 -7.32 3.37 -12.43
CA LEU A 196 -5.92 2.92 -12.60
C LEU A 196 -5.84 1.49 -13.11
N PHE A 197 -6.66 0.66 -12.47
CA PHE A 197 -6.89 -0.69 -12.86
C PHE A 197 -8.31 -0.71 -13.40
N PHE A 198 -8.43 -0.95 -14.70
CA PHE A 198 -9.65 -1.49 -15.25
C PHE A 198 -9.82 -2.89 -14.63
N GLY A 199 -10.26 -2.93 -13.37
CA GLY A 199 -10.98 -4.06 -12.80
C GLY A 199 -12.35 -4.10 -13.46
N GLU A 200 -12.33 -4.21 -14.78
CA GLU A 200 -13.24 -5.04 -15.53
C GLU A 200 -13.23 -6.39 -14.79
N SER A 201 -14.40 -6.91 -14.40
CA SER A 201 -14.49 -8.30 -13.96
C SER A 201 -13.80 -9.19 -15.00
N ILE A 202 -13.44 -10.44 -14.66
CA ILE A 202 -12.91 -11.36 -15.68
C ILE A 202 -13.81 -11.36 -16.93
N ASN A 203 -15.12 -11.31 -16.73
CA ASN A 203 -16.13 -11.23 -17.78
C ASN A 203 -16.02 -9.95 -18.61
N ASP A 204 -15.69 -8.81 -18.02
CA ASP A 204 -15.55 -7.55 -18.76
C ASP A 204 -14.25 -7.55 -19.59
N ILE A 205 -13.14 -8.07 -19.05
CA ILE A 205 -11.87 -8.19 -19.78
C ILE A 205 -12.04 -9.16 -20.95
N VAL A 206 -12.67 -10.31 -20.68
CA VAL A 206 -13.02 -11.30 -21.69
C VAL A 206 -13.91 -10.66 -22.75
N LYS A 207 -15.01 -9.99 -22.37
CA LYS A 207 -15.89 -9.30 -23.33
C LYS A 207 -15.15 -8.30 -24.18
N LYS A 208 -14.25 -7.50 -23.60
CA LYS A 208 -13.44 -6.53 -24.35
C LYS A 208 -12.52 -7.19 -25.36
N VAL A 209 -11.86 -8.29 -24.99
CA VAL A 209 -11.02 -9.07 -25.91
C VAL A 209 -11.88 -9.68 -27.03
N ILE A 210 -13.01 -10.28 -26.69
CA ILE A 210 -13.93 -10.91 -27.65
C ILE A 210 -14.53 -9.88 -28.62
N LEU A 211 -14.93 -8.70 -28.15
CA LEU A 211 -15.52 -7.65 -28.98
C LEU A 211 -14.51 -6.96 -29.89
N SER A 212 -13.21 -6.99 -29.54
CA SER A 212 -12.16 -6.29 -30.28
C SER A 212 -11.48 -7.15 -31.33
N LYS A 213 -11.71 -8.48 -31.35
CA LYS A 213 -10.96 -9.41 -32.18
C LYS A 213 -11.81 -10.55 -32.71
N GLU A 214 -11.54 -10.96 -33.94
CA GLU A 214 -12.08 -12.19 -34.47
C GLU A 214 -11.32 -13.40 -33.87
N PRO A 215 -12.04 -14.43 -33.39
CA PRO A 215 -11.41 -15.65 -32.90
C PRO A 215 -10.93 -16.54 -34.04
N ILE A 216 -9.86 -17.29 -33.76
CA ILE A 216 -9.57 -18.53 -34.48
C ILE A 216 -10.46 -19.61 -33.88
N ILE A 217 -11.29 -20.24 -34.71
CA ILE A 217 -12.24 -21.27 -34.28
C ILE A 217 -11.65 -22.64 -34.57
N LEU A 218 -11.58 -23.51 -33.56
CA LEU A 218 -11.22 -24.91 -33.72
C LEU A 218 -12.37 -25.80 -33.24
N GLU A 219 -12.79 -26.72 -34.10
CA GLU A 219 -13.79 -27.75 -33.83
C GLU A 219 -13.09 -29.11 -33.91
N ASN A 220 -13.47 -30.05 -33.03
CA ASN A 220 -12.88 -31.41 -32.96
C ASN A 220 -11.35 -31.44 -32.78
N ALA A 221 -10.77 -30.37 -32.23
CA ALA A 221 -9.34 -30.26 -31.95
C ALA A 221 -9.04 -30.65 -30.50
N SER A 222 -7.79 -30.96 -30.18
CA SER A 222 -7.39 -31.17 -28.79
C SER A 222 -7.12 -29.84 -28.09
N LEU A 223 -7.18 -29.85 -26.75
CA LEU A 223 -6.77 -28.68 -25.95
C LEU A 223 -5.29 -28.29 -26.21
N ILE A 224 -4.43 -29.23 -26.58
CA ILE A 224 -3.03 -28.98 -26.91
C ILE A 224 -2.91 -28.15 -28.19
N ASP A 225 -3.74 -28.43 -29.19
CA ASP A 225 -3.79 -27.67 -30.44
C ASP A 225 -4.23 -26.23 -30.18
N ALA A 226 -5.25 -26.06 -29.32
CA ALA A 226 -5.70 -24.73 -28.91
C ALA A 226 -4.58 -23.94 -28.18
N LEU A 227 -3.88 -24.57 -27.24
CA LEU A 227 -2.79 -23.96 -26.49
C LEU A 227 -1.61 -23.55 -27.38
N SER A 228 -1.33 -24.30 -28.44
CA SER A 228 -0.19 -24.07 -29.35
C SER A 228 -0.25 -22.72 -30.09
N ASN A 229 -1.34 -21.97 -29.98
CA ASN A 229 -1.51 -20.63 -30.54
C ASN A 229 -0.78 -19.50 -29.79
N GLY A 230 0.17 -19.84 -28.90
CA GLY A 230 1.07 -18.88 -28.24
C GLY A 230 0.44 -18.20 -27.03
N THR A 231 0.48 -16.86 -26.98
CA THR A 231 -0.13 -16.07 -25.90
C THR A 231 -1.54 -15.65 -26.30
N CYS A 232 -2.54 -16.28 -25.71
CA CYS A 232 -3.94 -16.14 -26.11
C CYS A 232 -4.92 -16.34 -24.95
N LEU A 233 -6.14 -15.84 -25.15
CA LEU A 233 -7.33 -16.21 -24.40
C LEU A 233 -8.07 -17.27 -25.20
N ILE A 234 -8.36 -18.40 -24.59
CA ILE A 234 -9.11 -19.51 -25.17
C ILE A 234 -10.44 -19.58 -24.44
N LYS A 235 -11.53 -19.32 -25.16
CA LYS A 235 -12.89 -19.64 -24.71
C LYS A 235 -13.19 -21.07 -25.12
N ILE A 236 -13.68 -21.86 -24.18
CA ILE A 236 -14.10 -23.25 -24.37
C ILE A 236 -15.62 -23.27 -24.20
N GLU A 237 -16.32 -23.71 -25.24
CA GLU A 237 -17.76 -23.86 -25.27
C GLU A 237 -18.10 -25.35 -25.29
N GLY A 238 -18.62 -25.87 -24.18
CA GLY A 238 -19.12 -27.24 -24.00
C GLY A 238 -20.43 -27.21 -23.21
N SER A 239 -20.61 -28.15 -22.28
CA SER A 239 -21.73 -28.13 -21.32
C SER A 239 -21.71 -26.89 -20.41
N GLU A 240 -20.51 -26.38 -20.13
CA GLU A 240 -20.28 -25.10 -19.46
C GLU A 240 -19.35 -24.21 -20.31
N GLU A 241 -19.45 -22.90 -20.11
CA GLU A 241 -18.54 -21.94 -20.72
C GLU A 241 -17.38 -21.65 -19.78
N GLY A 242 -16.15 -21.78 -20.26
CA GLY A 242 -14.97 -21.45 -19.47
C GLY A 242 -13.82 -20.90 -20.29
N TYR A 243 -12.79 -20.44 -19.58
CA TYR A 243 -11.73 -19.64 -20.16
C TYR A 243 -10.37 -20.09 -19.67
N ILE A 244 -9.40 -20.15 -20.59
CA ILE A 244 -7.99 -20.38 -20.30
C ILE A 244 -7.18 -19.23 -20.89
N VAL A 245 -6.26 -18.68 -20.10
CA VAL A 245 -5.26 -17.74 -20.60
C VAL A 245 -3.94 -18.48 -20.71
N ALA A 246 -3.44 -18.61 -21.94
CA ALA A 246 -2.16 -19.22 -22.25
C ALA A 246 -1.09 -18.16 -22.49
N LYS A 247 0.14 -18.49 -22.12
CA LYS A 247 1.34 -17.74 -22.50
C LYS A 247 2.33 -18.72 -23.12
N GLU A 248 2.74 -18.45 -24.36
CA GLU A 248 3.74 -19.27 -25.06
C GLU A 248 3.40 -20.79 -25.05
N GLY A 249 2.13 -21.15 -25.28
CA GLY A 249 1.73 -22.56 -25.32
C GLY A 249 1.41 -23.18 -23.95
N LYS A 250 1.64 -22.46 -22.85
CA LYS A 250 1.38 -22.97 -21.49
C LYS A 250 0.17 -22.28 -20.88
N PRO A 251 -0.78 -23.02 -20.28
CA PRO A 251 -1.89 -22.43 -19.55
C PRO A 251 -1.36 -21.78 -18.27
N VAL A 252 -1.74 -20.52 -18.03
CA VAL A 252 -1.28 -19.73 -16.87
C VAL A 252 -2.43 -19.38 -15.94
N TYR A 253 -3.61 -19.11 -16.50
CA TYR A 253 -4.83 -18.85 -15.75
C TYR A 253 -5.97 -19.67 -16.31
N ALA A 254 -6.91 -20.08 -15.46
CA ALA A 254 -8.13 -20.75 -15.87
C ALA A 254 -9.31 -20.24 -15.04
N PHE A 255 -10.47 -20.12 -15.69
CA PHE A 255 -11.68 -19.57 -15.12
C PHE A 255 -12.86 -20.44 -15.52
N LEU A 256 -13.55 -21.02 -14.53
CA LEU A 256 -14.78 -21.78 -14.72
C LEU A 256 -15.70 -21.54 -13.52
N ASN A 257 -16.85 -20.92 -13.76
CA ASN A 257 -17.85 -20.64 -12.74
C ASN A 257 -17.24 -20.02 -11.46
N ASN A 258 -17.45 -20.66 -10.31
CA ASN A 258 -16.95 -20.22 -8.99
C ASN A 258 -15.70 -20.99 -8.55
N TYR A 259 -14.96 -21.59 -9.48
CA TYR A 259 -13.78 -22.40 -9.17
C TYR A 259 -12.48 -21.61 -9.38
N ASP A 260 -11.52 -21.89 -8.50
CA ASP A 260 -10.20 -21.26 -8.51
C ASP A 260 -9.28 -21.91 -9.57
N GLY A 261 -8.19 -21.25 -9.94
CA GLY A 261 -7.40 -21.52 -11.16
C GLY A 261 -7.04 -22.98 -11.42
N GLU A 262 -6.54 -23.69 -10.41
CA GLU A 262 -6.13 -25.10 -10.57
C GLU A 262 -7.33 -26.05 -10.69
N LYS A 263 -8.38 -25.81 -9.90
CA LYS A 263 -9.61 -26.60 -9.95
C LYS A 263 -10.36 -26.35 -11.25
N SER A 264 -10.47 -25.08 -11.66
CA SER A 264 -10.98 -24.65 -12.96
C SER A 264 -10.27 -25.34 -14.10
N TYR A 265 -8.92 -25.33 -14.11
CA TYR A 265 -8.15 -25.96 -15.18
C TYR A 265 -8.37 -27.47 -15.26
N ARG A 266 -8.41 -28.16 -14.11
CA ARG A 266 -8.69 -29.61 -14.08
C ARG A 266 -10.07 -29.94 -14.65
N LEU A 267 -11.09 -29.18 -14.26
CA LEU A 267 -12.46 -29.38 -14.74
C LEU A 267 -12.58 -29.11 -16.24
N LEU A 268 -11.99 -28.01 -16.73
CA LEU A 268 -11.95 -27.69 -18.15
C LEU A 268 -11.21 -28.76 -18.96
N LYS A 269 -10.11 -29.30 -18.44
CA LYS A 269 -9.38 -30.40 -19.07
C LYS A 269 -10.26 -31.65 -19.18
N SER A 270 -10.98 -32.02 -18.12
CA SER A 270 -11.91 -33.14 -18.15
C SER A 270 -13.03 -32.92 -19.16
N MET A 271 -13.62 -31.73 -19.21
CA MET A 271 -14.66 -31.35 -20.16
C MET A 271 -14.16 -31.50 -21.61
N CYS A 272 -12.96 -31.01 -21.92
CA CYS A 272 -12.34 -31.13 -23.25
C CYS A 272 -12.04 -32.59 -23.67
N ILE A 273 -11.99 -33.54 -22.73
CA ILE A 273 -11.73 -34.96 -23.03
C ILE A 273 -13.04 -35.72 -23.26
N VAL A 274 -14.08 -35.36 -22.52
CA VAL A 274 -15.33 -36.13 -22.45
C VAL A 274 -16.39 -35.59 -23.42
N GLU A 275 -16.30 -34.31 -23.78
CA GLU A 275 -17.31 -33.62 -24.58
C GLU A 275 -16.76 -33.13 -25.92
N ASP A 276 -17.65 -33.01 -26.91
CA ASP A 276 -17.38 -32.32 -28.16
C ASP A 276 -17.39 -30.80 -27.91
N VAL A 277 -16.23 -30.25 -27.59
CA VAL A 277 -16.06 -28.82 -27.28
C VAL A 277 -15.63 -28.01 -28.50
N LYS A 278 -16.01 -26.73 -28.50
CA LYS A 278 -15.57 -25.74 -29.49
C LYS A 278 -14.64 -24.72 -28.85
N TYR A 279 -13.51 -24.46 -29.49
CA TYR A 279 -12.53 -23.49 -29.04
C TYR A 279 -12.61 -22.20 -29.83
N TYR A 280 -12.63 -21.07 -29.13
CA TYR A 280 -12.47 -19.74 -29.72
C TYR A 280 -11.21 -19.11 -29.15
N ILE A 281 -10.24 -18.84 -30.02
CA ILE A 281 -8.90 -18.43 -29.62
C ILE A 281 -8.67 -16.98 -30.02
N TYR A 282 -8.40 -16.15 -29.04
CA TYR A 282 -8.14 -14.72 -29.19
C TYR A 282 -6.68 -14.44 -28.85
N LYS A 283 -5.88 -14.02 -29.83
CA LYS A 283 -4.47 -13.66 -29.57
C LYS A 283 -4.41 -12.43 -28.67
N LEU A 284 -3.58 -12.48 -27.62
CA LEU A 284 -3.43 -11.39 -26.67
C LEU A 284 -2.15 -10.59 -26.96
N SER A 285 -2.28 -9.27 -26.94
CA SER A 285 -1.15 -8.35 -26.81
C SER A 285 -0.56 -8.42 -25.39
N LYS A 286 0.64 -7.86 -25.23
CA LYS A 286 1.30 -7.76 -23.93
C LYS A 286 0.45 -7.02 -22.90
N ASP A 287 -0.23 -5.96 -23.32
CA ASP A 287 -1.04 -5.14 -22.42
C ASP A 287 -2.32 -5.87 -21.99
N GLU A 288 -3.01 -6.55 -22.91
CA GLU A 288 -4.19 -7.36 -22.58
C GLU A 288 -3.82 -8.53 -21.67
N TYR A 289 -2.72 -9.23 -21.95
CA TYR A 289 -2.22 -10.30 -21.07
C TYR A 289 -1.93 -9.77 -19.65
N ASN A 290 -1.35 -8.58 -19.55
CA ASN A 290 -1.07 -7.96 -18.24
C ASN A 290 -2.34 -7.65 -17.45
N MET A 291 -3.51 -7.48 -18.09
CA MET A 291 -4.78 -7.30 -17.39
C MET A 291 -5.18 -8.54 -16.58
N PHE A 292 -4.91 -9.74 -17.12
CA PHE A 292 -5.20 -11.01 -16.42
C PHE A 292 -4.29 -11.26 -15.21
N LYS A 293 -3.15 -10.59 -15.09
CA LYS A 293 -2.26 -10.71 -13.90
C LYS A 293 -2.92 -10.22 -12.61
N ALA A 294 -4.08 -9.57 -12.66
CA ALA A 294 -4.82 -9.22 -11.46
C ALA A 294 -5.46 -10.40 -10.73
N PHE A 295 -5.84 -11.46 -11.45
CA PHE A 295 -6.57 -12.61 -10.92
C PHE A 295 -5.61 -13.70 -10.45
N GLN A 296 -4.86 -13.42 -9.37
CA GLN A 296 -3.85 -14.35 -8.87
C GLN A 296 -4.47 -15.64 -8.32
N GLU A 297 -5.67 -15.57 -7.76
CA GLU A 297 -6.47 -16.70 -7.31
C GLU A 297 -6.85 -17.66 -8.45
N ASN A 298 -6.84 -17.18 -9.69
CA ASN A 298 -7.11 -17.98 -10.89
C ASN A 298 -5.84 -18.47 -11.59
N LYS A 299 -4.67 -18.26 -10.99
CA LYS A 299 -3.39 -18.71 -11.54
C LYS A 299 -3.22 -20.22 -11.35
N ILE A 300 -2.74 -20.88 -12.38
CA ILE A 300 -2.41 -22.31 -12.35
C ILE A 300 -1.00 -22.47 -11.80
N SER A 301 -0.87 -23.21 -10.71
CA SER A 301 0.43 -23.65 -10.19
C SER A 301 0.98 -24.74 -11.10
N LEU A 302 1.85 -24.37 -12.04
CA LEU A 302 2.61 -25.35 -12.81
C LEU A 302 3.56 -26.05 -11.83
N SER A 303 3.21 -27.30 -11.47
CA SER A 303 4.14 -28.25 -10.83
C SER A 303 5.10 -28.83 -11.85
#